data_AF-A0AAV9GGK6-F1
#
_entry.id   AF-A0AAV9GGK6-F1
#
_cell.length_a   1.000
_cell.length_b   1.000
_cell.length_c   1.000
_cell.angle_alpha   90.00
_cell.angle_beta   90.00
_cell.angle_gamma   90.00
#
_symmetry.space_group_name_H-M   'P 1'
#
loop_
_entity.id
_entity.type
_entity.pdbx_description
1 polymer ?
#
loop_
_entity_poly.entity_id
_entity_poly.type
_entity_poly.pdbx_seq_one_letter_code
_entity_poly.pdbx_strand_id
1 'polypeptide(L)' 'MSSHNRGDWYEETLRQKYNNPRLLIQVLDKMYGQGNYKVRTFMNRWILSLPQPFQAGDLDVIEDHIRFHYNPN' A
#
# COMPACT_ATOMS: atom_id res chain seq x y z
N MET A 1 29.34 5.64 -0.05
CA MET A 1 27.99 5.73 -0.64
C MET A 1 27.28 4.44 -0.30
N SER A 2 26.16 4.55 0.44
CA SER A 2 25.58 3.47 1.23
C SER A 2 25.16 2.28 0.39
N SER A 3 25.74 1.13 0.71
CA SER A 3 25.34 -0.19 0.22
C SER A 3 24.01 -0.57 0.85
N HIS A 4 22.95 -0.71 0.05
CA HIS A 4 21.79 -1.52 0.37
C HIS A 4 21.41 -2.29 -0.89
N ASN A 5 21.82 -3.56 -0.93
CA ASN A 5 21.34 -4.52 -1.91
C ASN A 5 20.94 -5.76 -1.11
N ARG A 6 19.65 -5.82 -0.75
CA ARG A 6 18.98 -7.00 -0.19
C ARG A 6 17.57 -7.01 -0.75
N GLY A 7 17.44 -7.35 -2.03
CA GLY A 7 16.15 -7.57 -2.70
C GLY A 7 15.15 -6.46 -2.39
N ASP A 8 15.44 -5.25 -2.88
CA ASP A 8 14.77 -4.01 -2.52
C ASP A 8 13.25 -4.08 -2.71
N TRP A 9 12.54 -4.33 -1.61
CA TRP A 9 11.12 -4.06 -1.55
C TRP A 9 10.96 -2.55 -1.57
N TYR A 10 10.28 -2.04 -2.59
CA TYR A 10 9.94 -0.64 -2.71
C TYR A 10 8.87 -0.34 -1.69
N GLU A 11 9.12 0.61 -0.79
CA GLU A 11 8.22 0.97 0.28
C GLU A 11 7.65 2.36 0.06
N GLU A 12 6.32 2.47 0.15
CA GLU A 12 5.62 3.74 0.12
C GLU A 12 4.71 3.85 1.33
N THR A 13 4.64 5.06 1.88
CA THR A 13 3.75 5.36 3.01
C THR A 13 2.43 5.85 2.46
N LEU A 14 1.35 5.15 2.78
CA LEU A 14 0.00 5.59 2.43
C LEU A 14 -0.31 6.87 3.20
N ARG A 15 -0.84 7.88 2.51
CA ARG A 15 -1.10 9.21 3.06
C ARG A 15 -2.27 9.19 4.02
N GLN A 16 -3.24 8.32 3.76
CA GLN A 16 -4.44 8.19 4.56
C GLN A 16 -4.33 7.09 5.62
N LYS A 17 -4.98 7.36 6.76
CA LYS A 17 -5.22 6.35 7.80
C LYS A 17 -6.49 5.60 7.43
N TYR A 18 -6.35 4.31 7.16
CA TYR A 18 -7.50 3.43 6.91
C TYR A 18 -7.97 2.82 8.22
N ASN A 19 -9.28 2.91 8.49
CA ASN A 19 -9.89 2.34 9.71
C ASN A 19 -10.17 0.83 9.58
N ASN A 20 -10.16 0.27 8.35
CA ASN A 20 -10.49 -1.11 8.06
C ASN A 20 -9.41 -1.70 7.16
N PRO A 21 -8.44 -2.41 7.75
CA PRO A 21 -7.37 -3.05 6.99
C PRO A 21 -7.87 -4.09 5.99
N ARG A 22 -9.07 -4.66 6.17
CA ARG A 22 -9.61 -5.68 5.26
C ARG A 22 -9.86 -5.12 3.85
N LEU A 23 -10.33 -3.87 3.75
CA LEU A 23 -10.55 -3.22 2.46
C LEU A 23 -9.23 -2.93 1.76
N LEU A 24 -8.23 -2.46 2.50
CA LEU A 24 -6.87 -2.29 1.97
C LEU A 24 -6.33 -3.61 1.42
N ILE A 25 -6.41 -4.69 2.19
CA ILE A 25 -5.97 -6.04 1.76
C ILE A 25 -6.70 -6.48 0.49
N GLN A 26 -8.03 -6.31 0.40
CA GLN A 26 -8.80 -6.68 -0.79
C GLN A 26 -8.38 -5.92 -2.05
N VAL A 27 -8.12 -4.61 -1.92
CA VAL A 27 -7.64 -3.79 -3.04
C VAL A 27 -6.24 -4.24 -3.46
N LEU A 28 -5.35 -4.48 -2.50
CA LEU A 28 -3.98 -4.93 -2.77
C LEU A 28 -3.95 -6.34 -3.38
N ASP A 29 -4.78 -7.26 -2.90
CA ASP A 29 -4.95 -8.59 -3.47
C ASP A 29 -5.44 -8.51 -4.92
N LYS A 30 -6.35 -7.58 -5.23
CA LYS A 30 -6.86 -7.37 -6.58
C LYS A 30 -5.82 -6.74 -7.52
N MET A 31 -4.97 -5.84 -7.02
CA MET A 31 -3.99 -5.11 -7.81
C MET A 31 -2.68 -5.87 -8.02
N TYR A 32 -2.14 -6.45 -6.94
CA TYR A 32 -0.81 -7.05 -6.93
C TYR A 32 -0.86 -8.58 -6.81
N GLY A 33 -1.99 -9.14 -6.39
CA GLY A 33 -2.12 -10.56 -6.08
C GLY A 33 -1.71 -10.89 -4.65
N GLN A 34 -2.37 -11.88 -4.07
CA GLN A 34 -2.11 -12.33 -2.71
C GLN A 34 -0.66 -12.82 -2.56
N GLY A 35 0.07 -12.26 -1.59
CA GLY A 35 1.47 -12.64 -1.31
C GLY A 35 2.54 -11.84 -2.05
N ASN A 36 2.16 -10.97 -3.00
CA ASN A 36 3.09 -10.11 -3.76
C ASN A 36 3.23 -8.70 -3.16
N TYR A 37 2.79 -8.49 -1.93
CA TYR A 37 2.90 -7.22 -1.23
C TYR A 37 3.05 -7.46 0.28
N LYS A 38 3.55 -6.46 0.99
CA LYS A 38 3.61 -6.45 2.46
C LYS A 38 2.98 -5.16 2.96
N VAL A 39 2.18 -5.27 4.00
CA VAL A 39 1.62 -4.11 4.69
C VAL A 39 2.10 -4.14 6.13
N ARG A 40 2.64 -3.02 6.60
CA ARG A 40 2.99 -2.82 8.02
C ARG A 40 2.51 -1.48 8.50
N THR A 41 2.23 -1.38 9.80
CA THR A 41 1.86 -0.11 10.43
C THR A 41 3.04 0.42 11.23
N PHE A 42 3.46 1.66 10.96
CA PHE A 42 4.53 2.33 11.69
C PHE A 42 4.09 3.75 12.05
N MET A 43 4.21 4.15 13.32
CA MET A 43 3.76 5.46 13.81
C MET A 43 2.34 5.84 13.34
N ASN A 44 1.40 4.90 13.42
CA ASN A 44 0.00 5.09 13.01
C ASN A 44 -0.18 5.42 11.51
N ARG A 45 0.83 5.13 10.68
CA ARG A 45 0.79 5.19 9.22
C ARG A 45 0.93 3.78 8.64
N TRP A 46 0.28 3.57 7.50
CA TRP A 46 0.36 2.31 6.77
C TRP A 46 1.50 2.42 5.75
N ILE A 47 2.42 1.46 5.79
CA ILE A 47 3.52 1.33 4.84
C ILE A 47 3.25 0.10 3.99
N LEU A 48 3.20 0.31 2.68
CA LEU A 48 3.06 -0.72 1.68
C LEU A 48 4.44 -0.99 1.08
N SER A 49 4.84 -2.26 1.05
CA SER A 49 6.08 -2.70 0.42
C SER A 49 5.77 -3.65 -0.73
N LEU A 50 6.37 -3.41 -1.89
CA LEU A 50 6.21 -4.22 -3.11
C LEU A 50 7.56 -4.73 -3.61
N PRO A 51 7.63 -5.92 -4.25
CA PRO A 51 8.86 -6.40 -4.87
C PRO A 51 9.25 -5.63 -6.14
N GLN A 52 8.37 -4.75 -6.63
CA GLN A 52 8.53 -3.93 -7.83
C GLN A 52 8.27 -2.45 -7.50
N PRO A 53 8.85 -1.50 -8.26
CA PRO A 53 8.63 -0.09 -8.02
C PRO A 53 7.16 0.28 -8.24
N PHE A 54 6.67 1.23 -7.43
CA PHE A 54 5.34 1.79 -7.59
C PHE A 54 5.24 2.53 -8.93
N GLN A 55 4.15 2.30 -9.66
CA GLN A 55 3.87 3.09 -10.85
C GLN A 55 3.30 4.46 -10.44
N ALA A 56 3.51 5.46 -11.28
CA ALA A 56 2.92 6.77 -11.06
C ALA A 56 1.39 6.66 -11.02
N GLY A 57 0.79 7.05 -9.90
CA GLY A 57 -0.66 6.98 -9.68
C GLY A 57 -1.16 5.70 -9.01
N ASP A 58 -0.31 4.67 -8.79
CA ASP A 58 -0.72 3.45 -8.07
C ASP A 58 -1.28 3.78 -6.68
N LEU A 59 -0.57 4.64 -5.95
CA LEU A 59 -0.99 5.11 -4.64
C LEU A 59 -2.36 5.80 -4.74
N ASP A 60 -2.53 6.74 -5.67
CA ASP A 60 -3.79 7.46 -5.83
C ASP A 60 -4.96 6.52 -6.12
N VAL A 61 -4.77 5.47 -6.95
CA VAL A 61 -5.83 4.48 -7.22
C VAL A 61 -6.14 3.61 -6.00
N ILE A 62 -5.13 3.23 -5.22
CA ILE A 62 -5.32 2.50 -3.95
C ILE A 62 -6.11 3.38 -2.96
N GLU A 63 -5.69 4.64 -2.78
CA GLU A 63 -6.35 5.56 -1.86
C GLU A 63 -7.78 5.88 -2.29
N ASP A 64 -8.00 6.06 -3.59
CA ASP A 64 -9.32 6.33 -4.19
C ASP A 64 -10.29 5.16 -3.97
N HIS A 65 -9.88 3.93 -4.29
CA HIS A 65 -10.70 2.73 -4.06
C HIS A 65 -11.12 2.60 -2.59
N ILE A 66 -10.20 2.85 -1.66
CA ILE A 66 -10.52 2.73 -0.24
C ILE A 66 -11.43 3.88 0.21
N ARG A 67 -11.21 5.11 -0.31
CA ARG A 67 -12.07 6.26 -0.01
C ARG A 67 -13.51 6.05 -0.44
N PHE A 68 -13.74 5.43 -1.60
CA PHE A 68 -15.09 5.08 -2.06
C PHE A 68 -15.86 4.18 -1.07
N HIS A 69 -15.14 3.32 -0.32
CA HIS A 69 -15.76 2.46 0.69
C HIS A 69 -15.96 3.15 2.05
N TYR A 70 -15.35 4.31 2.27
CA TYR A 70 -15.40 5.04 3.54
C TYR A 70 -16.36 6.23 3.56
N ASN A 71 -16.87 6.64 2.41
CA ASN A 71 -17.78 7.76 2.29
C ASN A 71 -19.10 7.32 1.64
N PRO A 72 -19.97 6.57 2.34
CA PRO A 72 -21.39 6.78 2.10
C PRO A 72 -21.68 8.20 2.58
N ASN A 73 -22.16 9.03 1.67
CA ASN A 73 -22.63 10.38 1.96
C ASN A 73 -23.49 10.44 3.24
#